data_AF-A0A7K4BAW6-F1
#
_entry.id   AF-A0A7K4BAW6-F1
#
_cell.length_a   1.000
_cell.length_b   1.000
_cell.length_c   1.000
_cell.angle_alpha   90.00
_cell.angle_beta   90.00
_cell.angle_gamma   90.00
#
_symmetry.space_group_name_H-M   'P 1'
#
loop_
_entity.id
_entity.type
_entity.pdbx_description
1 polymer ?
#
loop_
_entity_poly.entity_id
_entity_poly.type
_entity_poly.pdbx_seq_one_letter_code
_entity_poly.pdbx_strand_id
1 'polypeptide(L)' 'MIVMAVMNIKPEFSCSECGKPAIYHYLENDDDTVLCLDCSSDEDLDECYLLPICNSPRTGMCAYEGGRYDEDLK' A
#
# COMPACT_ATOMS: atom_id res chain seq x y z
N MET A 1 2.41 29.60 11.16
CA MET A 1 3.15 28.47 11.74
C MET A 1 2.83 27.25 10.90
N ILE A 2 3.75 26.82 10.02
CA ILE A 2 3.58 25.60 9.23
C ILE A 2 4.06 24.45 10.12
N VAL A 3 3.15 23.55 10.49
CA VAL A 3 3.49 22.34 11.23
C VAL A 3 3.78 21.27 10.18
N MET A 4 5.05 20.89 10.02
CA MET A 4 5.44 19.82 9.10
C MET A 4 5.05 18.50 9.76
N ALA A 5 4.01 17.82 9.26
CA ALA A 5 3.64 16.51 9.76
C ALA A 5 4.73 15.48 9.37
N VAL A 6 5.63 15.16 10.31
CA VAL A 6 6.56 14.04 10.18
C VAL A 6 5.81 12.74 10.50
N MET A 7 4.82 12.42 9.69
CA MET A 7 4.06 11.16 9.78
C MET A 7 4.42 10.31 8.55
N ASN A 8 5.71 10.01 8.36
CA ASN A 8 6.19 9.08 7.32
C ASN A 8 6.53 7.71 7.92
N ILE A 9 5.81 7.29 8.95
CA ILE A 9 5.92 5.97 9.55
C ILE A 9 5.25 4.97 8.61
N LYS A 10 6.04 4.25 7.80
CA LYS A 10 5.51 3.26 6.85
C LYS A 10 4.55 2.29 7.57
N PRO A 11 3.31 2.09 7.07
CA PRO A 11 2.43 1.07 7.60
C PRO A 11 3.09 -0.31 7.43
N GLU A 12 3.02 -1.13 8.48
CA GLU A 12 3.51 -2.51 8.42
C GLU A 12 2.46 -3.38 7.75
N PHE A 13 2.79 -3.91 6.57
CA PHE A 13 1.98 -4.90 5.87
C PHE A 13 2.57 -6.29 6.11
N SER A 14 1.74 -7.27 6.42
CA SER A 14 2.13 -8.68 6.52
C SER A 14 1.88 -9.37 5.19
N CYS A 15 2.86 -10.13 4.71
CA CYS A 15 2.77 -10.94 3.49
C CYS A 15 1.58 -11.90 3.57
N SER A 16 0.76 -11.93 2.52
CA SER A 16 -0.43 -12.78 2.45
C SER A 16 -0.10 -14.27 2.51
N GLU A 17 1.07 -14.69 2.06
CA GLU A 17 1.48 -16.11 1.99
C GLU A 17 2.13 -16.62 3.27
N CYS A 18 3.03 -15.83 3.88
CA CYS A 18 3.88 -16.31 4.98
C CYS A 18 3.87 -15.43 6.24
N GLY A 19 3.19 -14.28 6.22
CA GLY A 19 3.09 -13.36 7.36
C GLY A 19 4.35 -12.54 7.67
N LYS A 20 5.46 -12.71 6.93
CA LYS A 20 6.66 -11.85 7.01
C LYS A 20 6.34 -10.40 6.58
N PRO A 21 7.15 -9.39 6.95
CA PRO A 21 6.94 -8.02 6.48
C PRO A 21 6.95 -7.94 4.95
N ALA A 22 5.85 -7.45 4.39
CA ALA A 22 5.66 -7.28 2.95
C ALA A 22 6.32 -6.00 2.44
N ILE A 23 6.81 -6.07 1.20
CA ILE A 23 7.48 -4.96 0.51
C ILE A 23 6.94 -4.69 -0.88
N TYR A 24 6.13 -5.60 -1.45
CA TYR A 24 5.49 -5.44 -2.75
C TYR A 24 3.96 -5.59 -2.65
N HIS A 25 3.25 -4.82 -3.46
CA HIS A 25 1.87 -5.11 -3.87
C HIS A 25 1.92 -6.02 -5.09
N TYR A 26 1.03 -7.00 -5.15
CA TYR A 26 0.84 -7.87 -6.30
C TYR A 26 -0.56 -7.63 -6.88
N LEU A 27 -0.61 -7.10 -8.10
CA LEU A 27 -1.84 -6.55 -8.69
C LEU A 27 -2.52 -7.47 -9.71
N GLU A 28 -2.13 -8.74 -9.81
CA GLU A 28 -2.69 -9.65 -10.81
C GLU A 28 -4.12 -10.11 -10.44
N ASN A 29 -4.36 -10.47 -9.17
CA ASN A 29 -5.58 -11.20 -8.78
C ASN A 29 -6.52 -10.47 -7.81
N ASP A 30 -6.10 -9.38 -7.16
CA ASP A 30 -6.96 -8.44 -6.40
C ASP A 30 -6.06 -7.32 -5.84
N ASP A 31 -6.60 -6.09 -5.72
CA ASP A 31 -5.85 -4.87 -5.35
C ASP A 31 -5.15 -4.90 -3.96
N ASP A 32 -5.38 -5.95 -3.15
CA ASP A 32 -4.93 -6.04 -1.75
C ASP A 32 -3.88 -7.13 -1.48
N THR A 33 -3.37 -7.83 -2.49
CA THR A 33 -2.33 -8.85 -2.26
C THR A 33 -0.98 -8.16 -2.00
N VAL A 34 -0.33 -8.52 -0.89
CA VAL A 34 0.99 -8.00 -0.51
C VAL A 34 1.97 -9.13 -0.25
N LEU A 35 3.18 -9.00 -0.77
CA LEU A 35 4.22 -10.03 -0.74
C LEU A 35 5.51 -9.53 -0.09
N CYS A 36 6.18 -10.41 0.63
CA CYS A 36 7.55 -10.19 1.10
C CYS A 36 8.55 -10.49 -0.03
N LEU A 37 9.82 -10.14 0.19
CA LEU A 37 10.89 -10.35 -0.78
C LEU A 37 10.96 -11.82 -1.25
N ASP A 38 10.90 -12.76 -0.30
CA ASP A 38 11.05 -14.19 -0.60
C ASP A 38 9.89 -14.72 -1.46
N CYS A 39 8.65 -14.36 -1.11
CA CYS A 39 7.45 -14.79 -1.85
C CYS A 39 7.31 -14.08 -3.20
N SER A 40 7.90 -12.88 -3.36
CA SER A 40 7.90 -12.16 -4.63
C SER A 40 8.93 -12.68 -5.65
N SER A 41 9.85 -13.56 -5.24
CA SER A 41 10.84 -14.18 -6.13
C SER A 41 10.37 -15.52 -6.72
N ASP A 42 9.10 -15.85 -6.56
CA ASP A 42 8.50 -17.03 -7.17
C ASP A 42 8.41 -16.84 -8.70
N GLU A 43 8.89 -17.81 -9.47
CA GLU A 43 8.87 -17.76 -10.95
C GLU A 43 7.46 -17.83 -11.53
N ASP A 44 6.49 -18.30 -10.74
CA ASP A 44 5.08 -18.34 -11.15
C ASP A 44 4.41 -16.96 -11.08
N LEU A 45 5.05 -15.95 -10.46
CA LEU A 45 4.56 -14.58 -10.39
C LEU A 45 5.07 -13.74 -11.57
N ASP A 46 4.17 -13.03 -12.23
CA ASP A 46 4.56 -12.03 -13.23
C ASP A 46 5.09 -10.74 -12.56
N GLU A 47 6.40 -10.51 -12.71
CA GLU A 47 7.12 -9.34 -12.20
C GLU A 47 6.49 -8.00 -12.63
N CYS A 48 5.75 -7.96 -13.74
CA CYS A 48 5.09 -6.75 -14.22
C CYS A 48 4.01 -6.24 -13.24
N TYR A 49 3.48 -7.11 -12.38
CA TYR A 49 2.45 -6.78 -11.39
C TYR A 49 3.00 -6.55 -9.98
N LEU A 50 4.33 -6.65 -9.79
CA LEU A 50 4.99 -6.37 -8.51
C LEU A 50 5.35 -4.88 -8.41
N LEU A 51 4.61 -4.14 -7.59
CA LEU A 51 4.90 -2.73 -7.30
C LEU A 51 5.42 -2.55 -5.87
N PRO A 52 6.48 -1.76 -5.64
CA PRO A 52 6.99 -1.54 -4.29
C PRO A 52 5.97 -0.80 -3.41
N ILE A 53 5.75 -1.29 -2.19
CA ILE A 53 4.90 -0.63 -1.19
C ILE A 53 5.55 0.68 -0.78
N CYS A 54 4.99 1.78 -1.29
CA CYS A 54 5.40 3.14 -0.99
C CYS A 54 4.47 3.80 0.02
N ASN A 55 5.01 4.76 0.78
CA ASN A 55 4.21 5.62 1.66
C ASN A 55 3.43 6.61 0.79
N SER A 56 2.26 6.17 0.35
CA SER A 56 1.38 6.91 -0.54
C SER A 56 0.07 7.22 0.19
N PRO A 57 -0.68 8.23 -0.25
CA PRO A 57 -2.05 8.45 0.24
C PRO A 57 -2.93 7.20 0.15
N ARG A 58 -2.70 6.36 -0.87
CA ARG A 58 -3.44 5.12 -1.13
C ARG A 58 -3.09 3.99 -0.15
N THR A 59 -1.96 4.05 0.54
CA THR A 59 -1.60 3.12 1.63
C THR A 59 -2.06 3.61 3.01
N GLY A 60 -2.97 4.60 3.06
CA GLY A 60 -3.58 5.10 4.29
C GLY A 60 -2.78 6.18 5.03
N MET A 61 -1.63 6.60 4.48
CA MET A 61 -0.72 7.56 5.14
C MET A 61 -1.12 9.03 4.98
N CYS A 62 -1.75 9.37 3.86
CA CYS A 62 -2.43 10.65 3.70
C CYS A 62 -3.90 10.32 3.48
N ALA A 63 -4.73 10.54 4.50
CA ALA A 63 -6.18 10.42 4.40
C ALA A 63 -6.70 11.43 3.35
N TYR A 64 -6.70 11.05 2.08
CA TYR A 64 -7.54 11.71 1.09
C TYR A 64 -8.92 11.09 1.23
N GLU A 65 -9.71 11.62 2.17
CA GLU A 65 -11.14 11.39 2.24
C GLU A 65 -11.80 12.08 1.03
N GLY A 66 -11.56 11.57 -0.18
CA GLY A 66 -12.22 12.07 -1.38
C GLY A 66 -13.73 11.92 -1.20
N GLY A 67 -14.43 13.05 -1.02
CA GLY A 67 -15.89 13.13 -0.97
C GLY A 67 -16.52 13.40 0.40
N ARG A 68 -15.77 13.50 1.51
CA ARG A 68 -16.40 13.73 2.84
C ARG A 68 -16.99 15.14 3.03
N TYR A 69 -16.65 16.08 2.14
CA TYR A 69 -17.20 17.45 2.11
C TYR A 69 -18.03 17.75 0.86
N ASP A 70 -18.29 16.77 -0.01
CA ASP A 70 -19.16 16.96 -1.19
C ASP A 70 -20.65 17.00 -0.79
N GLU A 71 -21.00 16.50 0.41
CA GLU A 71 -22.38 16.52 0.91
C GLU A 71 -22.84 17.90 1.42
N ASP A 72 -21.91 18.83 1.63
CA ASP A 72 -22.17 20.21 2.07
C ASP A 72 -22.39 21.19 0.89
N LEU A 73 -22.43 20.70 -0.35
CA LEU A 73 -22.54 21.51 -1.59
C LEU A 73 -23.96 21.52 -2.20
N LYS A 74 -25.00 21.25 -1.40
CA LYS A 74 -26.41 21.37 -1.82
C LYS A 74 -27.01 22.74 -1.55
#